data_AF-A0AAV1K9X1-F1
#
_entry.id   AF-A0AAV1K9X1-F1
#
_cell.length_a   1.000
_cell.length_b   1.000
_cell.length_c   1.000
_cell.angle_alpha   90.00
_cell.angle_beta   90.00
_cell.angle_gamma   90.00
#
_symmetry.space_group_name_H-M   'P 1'
#
loop_
_entity.id
_entity.type
_entity.pdbx_description
1 polymer ?
#
loop_
_entity_poly.entity_id
_entity_poly.type
_entity_poly.pdbx_seq_one_letter_code
_entity_poly.pdbx_strand_id
1 'polypeptide(L)' 'MKWQWGGHIARRTDNRWGRKVLEWQPRTGRRSVGRPPTRWSDDLVRYAGSRWMQMAQDRALWHSLGEAYVQQWTYEGL' A
#
# COMPACT_ATOMS: atom_id res chain seq x y z
N MET A 1 9.90 -6.56 1.91
CA MET A 1 9.82 -6.18 0.47
C MET A 1 8.61 -5.29 0.13
N LYS A 2 7.37 -5.70 0.41
CA LYS A 2 6.15 -4.96 0.02
C LYS A 2 6.06 -3.52 0.57
N TRP A 3 6.35 -3.35 1.85
CA TRP A 3 6.32 -2.04 2.52
C TRP A 3 7.31 -1.02 1.93
N GLN A 4 8.56 -1.46 1.72
CA GLN A 4 9.62 -0.64 1.11
C GLN A 4 9.24 -0.23 -0.31
N TRP A 5 8.70 -1.16 -1.10
CA TRP A 5 8.23 -0.87 -2.46
C TRP A 5 7.06 0.13 -2.47
N GLY A 6 6.08 -0.04 -1.58
CA GLY A 6 4.95 0.88 -1.44
C GLY A 6 5.42 2.31 -1.13
N GLY A 7 6.33 2.48 -0.18
CA GLY A 7 6.92 3.78 0.13
C GLY A 7 7.72 4.37 -1.03
N HIS A 8 8.48 3.54 -1.75
CA HIS A 8 9.23 3.99 -2.92
C HIS A 8 8.30 4.51 -4.02
N ILE A 9 7.23 3.79 -4.36
CA ILE A 9 6.25 4.22 -5.37
C ILE A 9 5.52 5.49 -4.92
N ALA A 10 5.10 5.60 -3.66
CA ALA A 10 4.39 6.77 -3.16
C ALA A 10 5.22 8.07 -3.28
N ARG A 11 6.54 7.97 -3.13
CA ARG A 11 7.47 9.11 -3.23
C ARG A 11 7.94 9.41 -4.65
N ARG A 12 7.61 8.56 -5.64
CA ARG A 12 7.98 8.82 -7.04
C ARG A 12 7.15 9.96 -7.63
N THR A 13 7.84 10.84 -8.34
CA THR A 13 7.29 12.01 -9.04
C THR A 13 7.50 11.95 -10.55
N ASP A 14 8.13 10.89 -11.06
CA ASP A 14 8.51 10.72 -12.47
C ASP A 14 7.36 10.33 -13.41
N ASN A 15 6.11 10.59 -13.00
CA ASN A 15 4.87 10.34 -13.75
C ASN A 15 4.69 8.92 -14.32
N ARG A 16 5.47 7.95 -13.83
CA ARG A 16 5.36 6.56 -14.27
C ARG A 16 4.06 5.91 -13.81
N TRP A 17 3.66 4.87 -14.54
CA TRP A 17 2.38 4.20 -14.36
C TRP A 17 2.21 3.57 -12.98
N GLY A 18 3.30 3.19 -12.30
CA GLY A 18 3.25 2.51 -11.01
C GLY A 18 2.41 3.26 -9.96
N ARG A 19 2.59 4.59 -9.84
CA ARG A 19 1.79 5.41 -8.92
C ARG A 19 0.32 5.48 -9.36
N LYS A 20 0.08 5.69 -10.66
CA LYS A 20 -1.27 5.75 -11.24
C LYS A 20 -2.06 4.46 -11.03
N VAL A 21 -1.41 3.30 -11.16
CA VAL A 21 -2.02 1.99 -10.92
C VAL A 21 -2.41 1.81 -9.45
N LEU A 22 -1.60 2.30 -8.51
CA LEU A 22 -1.90 2.21 -7.08
C LEU A 22 -2.97 3.22 -6.63
N GLU A 23 -3.00 4.41 -7.23
CA GLU A 23 -4.02 5.44 -6.98
C GLU A 23 -5.34 5.13 -7.69
N TRP A 24 -5.36 4.16 -8.61
CA TRP A 24 -6.53 3.86 -9.40
C TRP A 24 -7.67 3.30 -8.54
N GLN A 25 -8.70 4.12 -8.39
CA GLN A 25 -9.94 3.78 -7.71
C GLN A 25 -11.10 3.91 -8.71
N PRO A 26 -11.82 2.81 -9.03
CA PRO A 26 -12.99 2.90 -9.89
C PRO A 26 -14.03 3.79 -9.21
N ARG A 27 -14.39 4.90 -9.87
CA ARG A 27 -15.36 5.89 -9.36
C ARG A 27 -16.81 5.50 -9.68
N THR A 28 -17.00 4.57 -10.61
CA THR A 28 -18.30 4.11 -11.09
C THR A 28 -18.24 2.61 -11.39
N GLY A 29 -19.34 1.89 -11.10
CA GLY A 29 -19.50 0.46 -11.36
C GLY A 29 -19.13 -0.46 -10.18
N ARG A 30 -19.83 -1.59 -10.08
CA ARG A 30 -19.44 -2.72 -9.22
C ARG A 30 -18.53 -3.64 -10.03
N ARG A 31 -17.46 -4.14 -9.42
CA ARG A 31 -16.62 -5.16 -10.08
C ARG A 31 -17.41 -6.46 -10.22
N SER A 32 -17.17 -7.22 -11.29
CA SER A 32 -17.77 -8.54 -11.47
C SER A 32 -17.41 -9.46 -10.31
N VAL A 33 -18.39 -10.27 -9.89
CA VAL A 33 -18.24 -11.26 -8.82
C VAL A 33 -17.34 -12.39 -9.34
N GLY A 34 -16.24 -12.68 -8.65
CA GLY A 34 -15.35 -13.80 -9.01
C GLY A 34 -13.88 -13.66 -8.57
N ARG A 35 -13.39 -12.44 -8.31
CA ARG A 35 -12.05 -12.21 -7.73
C ARG A 35 -12.16 -11.90 -6.24
N PRO A 36 -11.22 -12.34 -5.39
CA PRO A 36 -11.14 -11.86 -4.01
C PRO A 36 -11.20 -10.33 -3.98
N PRO A 37 -12.00 -9.73 -3.07
CA PRO A 37 -12.16 -8.28 -3.00
C PRO A 37 -10.86 -7.56 -2.68
N THR A 38 -9.89 -8.29 -2.12
CA THR A 38 -8.62 -7.78 -1.62
C THR A 38 -7.73 -7.24 -2.72
N ARG A 39 -7.40 -5.95 -2.62
CA ARG A 39 -6.40 -5.27 -3.44
C ARG A 39 -5.03 -5.44 -2.82
N TRP A 40 -3.99 -5.32 -3.65
CA TRP A 40 -2.61 -5.30 -3.17
C TRP A 40 -2.38 -4.22 -2.09
N SER A 41 -3.01 -3.05 -2.23
CA SER A 41 -2.89 -1.92 -1.30
C SER A 41 -3.63 -2.13 0.03
N ASP A 42 -4.54 -3.10 0.12
CA ASP A 42 -5.39 -3.25 1.31
C ASP A 42 -4.56 -3.58 2.54
N ASP A 43 -3.46 -4.31 2.38
CA ASP A 43 -2.49 -4.54 3.47
C ASP A 43 -1.79 -3.25 3.90
N LEU A 44 -1.52 -2.33 2.97
CA LEU A 44 -0.94 -1.02 3.35
C LEU A 44 -1.98 -0.17 4.07
N VAL A 45 -3.22 -0.19 3.59
CA VAL A 45 -4.36 0.51 4.21
C VAL A 45 -4.66 -0.02 5.61
N ARG A 46 -4.52 -1.34 5.83
CA ARG A 46 -4.73 -1.96 7.14
C ARG A 46 -3.79 -1.40 8.21
N TYR A 47 -2.55 -1.05 7.86
CA TYR A 47 -1.53 -0.61 8.84
C TYR A 47 -1.27 0.90 8.84
N ALA A 48 -1.27 1.55 7.68
CA ALA A 48 -1.04 2.99 7.53
C ALA A 48 -2.32 3.76 7.16
N GLY A 49 -3.48 3.13 7.21
CA GLY A 49 -4.77 3.77 6.92
C GLY A 49 -4.97 4.14 5.44
N SER A 50 -6.13 4.72 5.14
CA SER A 50 -6.50 5.13 3.78
C SER A 50 -5.59 6.22 3.20
N ARG A 51 -4.89 6.97 4.06
CA ARG A 51 -3.93 8.02 3.70
C ARG A 51 -2.48 7.51 3.64
N TRP A 52 -2.25 6.20 3.53
CA TRP A 52 -0.91 5.61 3.52
C TRP A 52 0.07 6.25 2.53
N MET A 53 -0.41 6.73 1.37
CA MET A 53 0.45 7.42 0.39
C MET A 53 0.97 8.78 0.86
N GLN A 54 0.19 9.47 1.70
CA GLN A 54 0.62 10.70 2.37
C GLN A 54 1.59 10.38 3.50
N MET A 55 1.29 9.36 4.30
CA MET A 55 2.17 8.91 5.38
C MET A 55 3.52 8.40 4.85
N ALA A 56 3.52 7.76 3.68
CA ALA A 56 4.72 7.33 2.99
C ALA A 56 5.62 8.48 2.50
N GLN A 57 5.16 9.73 2.48
CA GLN A 57 6.04 10.87 2.19
C GLN A 57 7.04 11.11 3.33
N ASP A 58 6.58 10.93 4.58
CA ASP A 58 7.44 10.97 5.75
C ASP A 58 8.21 9.65 5.86
N ARG A 59 9.53 9.71 5.63
CA ARG A 59 10.38 8.52 5.67
C ARG A 59 10.53 7.93 7.08
N ALA A 60 10.54 8.77 8.11
CA ALA A 60 10.72 8.31 9.49
C ALA A 60 9.45 7.61 9.98
N LEU A 61 8.29 8.24 9.74
CA LEU A 61 6.99 7.64 10.02
C LEU A 61 6.75 6.36 9.21
N TRP A 62 7.12 6.36 7.92
CA TRP A 62 7.01 5.16 7.09
C TRP A 62 7.91 4.04 7.56
N HIS A 63 9.12 4.35 8.06
CA HIS A 63 10.02 3.35 8.60
C HIS A 63 9.46 2.71 9.87
N SER A 64 9.00 3.51 10.84
CA SER A 64 8.47 3.01 12.11
C SER A 64 7.22 2.14 11.93
N LEU A 65 6.27 2.56 11.08
CA LEU A 65 5.11 1.74 10.72
C LEU A 65 5.51 0.45 9.98
N GLY A 66 6.63 0.48 9.26
CA GLY A 66 7.19 -0.67 8.56
C GLY A 66 7.72 -1.75 9.49
N GLU A 67 8.27 -1.39 10.64
CA GLU A 67 8.73 -2.38 11.63
C GLU A 67 7.56 -3.18 12.20
N ALA A 68 6.46 -2.50 12.55
CA ALA A 68 5.22 -3.16 13.01
C ALA A 68 4.61 -4.05 11.91
N TYR A 69 4.64 -3.59 10.65
CA TYR A 69 4.19 -4.36 9.50
C TYR A 69 5.05 -5.63 9.29
N VAL A 70 6.37 -5.54 9.37
CA VAL A 70 7.26 -6.69 9.17
C VAL A 70 7.09 -7.73 10.28
N GLN A 71 6.93 -7.32 11.53
CA GLN A 71 6.74 -8.24 12.66
C GLN A 71 5.53 -9.16 12.47
N GLN A 72 4.35 -8.62 12.10
CA GLN A 72 3.17 -9.46 11.87
C GLN A 72 3.38 -10.47 10.72
N TRP A 73 4.03 -10.07 9.62
CA TRP A 73 4.31 -10.97 8.49
C TRP A 73 5.33 -12.06 8.83
N THR A 74 6.23 -11.83 9.78
CA THR A 74 7.13 -12.87 10.29
C THR A 74 6.44 -13.86 11.24
N TYR A 75 5.35 -13.46 11.92
CA TYR A 75 4.58 -14.35 12.80
C TYR A 75 3.52 -15.17 12.06
N GLU A 76 2.96 -14.68 10.95
CA GLU A 76 1.97 -15.42 10.13
C GLU A 76 2.62 -16.39 9.11
N GLY A 77 3.93 -16.31 8.89
CA GLY A 77 4.69 -17.12 7.93
C GLY A 77 5.40 -18.34 8.51
N LEU A 78 5.19 -18.63 9.80
CA LEU A 78 5.60 -19.84 10.53
C LEU A 78 4.35 -20.62 10.93
#